data_AF-A0A2V9I6J4-F1
#
_entry.id   AF-A0A2V9I6J4-F1
#
_cell.length_a   1.000
_cell.length_b   1.000
_cell.length_c   1.000
_cell.angle_alpha   90.00
_cell.angle_beta   90.00
_cell.angle_gamma   90.00
#
_symmetry.space_group_name_H-M   'P 1'
#
loop_
_entity.id
_entity.type
_entity.pdbx_description
1 polymer ?
#
loop_
_entity_poly.entity_id
_entity_poly.type
_entity_poly.pdbx_seq_one_letter_code
_entity_poly.pdbx_strand_id
1 'polypeptide(L)' 'SSLAHVHAIILRHDLNGIPAYQLLVSREYGESVWESVLHAGHEFHLEPFGLQAHQLLKA' A
#
# COMPACT_ATOMS: atom_id res chain seq x y z
N SER A 1 11.17 7.52 8.26
CA SER A 1 9.94 6.81 8.66
C SER A 1 10.20 5.31 8.59
N SER A 2 9.85 4.55 9.63
CA SER A 2 9.90 3.08 9.60
C SER A 2 8.49 2.53 9.37
N LEU A 3 8.32 1.65 8.39
CA LEU A 3 7.11 0.88 8.15
C LEU A 3 7.47 -0.59 8.27
N ALA A 4 6.77 -1.35 9.13
CA ALA A 4 7.08 -2.77 9.37
C ALA A 4 8.57 -3.03 9.69
N HIS A 5 9.21 -2.13 10.45
CA HIS A 5 10.64 -2.14 10.78
C HIS A 5 11.60 -1.92 9.59
N VAL A 6 11.09 -1.49 8.44
CA VAL A 6 11.86 -1.22 7.21
C VAL A 6 11.89 0.27 6.92
N HIS A 7 13.02 0.76 6.39
CA HIS A 7 13.10 2.12 5.88
C HIS A 7 12.23 2.24 4.62
N ALA A 8 11.22 3.12 4.67
CA ALA A 8 10.28 3.32 3.58
C ALA A 8 10.12 4.81 3.25
N ILE A 9 9.89 5.11 1.97
CA ILE A 9 9.36 6.41 1.53
C ILE A 9 7.84 6.25 1.42
N ILE A 10 7.11 7.11 2.11
CA ILE A 10 5.64 7.13 2.11
C ILE A 10 5.21 8.41 1.41
N LEU A 11 4.51 8.26 0.29
CA LEU A 11 3.98 9.38 -0.48
C LEU A 11 2.46 9.37 -0.39
N ARG A 12 1.85 10.49 0.00
CA ARG A 12 0.41 10.66 -0.15
C ARG A 12 0.11 10.92 -1.63
N HIS A 13 -0.73 10.08 -2.22
CA HIS A 13 -1.14 10.16 -3.62
C HIS A 13 -2.58 9.64 -3.72
N ASP A 14 -3.52 10.53 -3.41
CA ASP A 14 -4.95 10.26 -3.38
C ASP A 14 -5.46 9.83 -4.78
N LEU A 15 -6.42 8.90 -4.82
CA LEU A 15 -7.01 8.34 -6.03
C LEU A 15 -8.44 8.87 -6.19
N ASN A 16 -8.63 9.86 -7.08
CA ASN A 16 -9.93 10.50 -7.34
C ASN A 16 -10.69 10.92 -6.05
N GLY A 17 -9.97 11.62 -5.16
CA GLY A 17 -10.52 12.08 -3.87
C GLY A 17 -10.53 11.04 -2.75
N ILE A 18 -10.20 9.77 -3.04
CA ILE A 18 -10.01 8.72 -2.04
C ILE A 18 -8.59 8.85 -1.46
N PRO A 19 -8.44 9.04 -0.14
CA PRO A 19 -7.13 9.10 0.49
C PRO A 19 -6.32 7.85 0.22
N ALA A 20 -5.11 8.01 -0.32
CA ALA A 20 -4.26 6.88 -0.68
C ALA A 20 -2.77 7.20 -0.51
N TYR A 21 -1.99 6.15 -0.29
CA TYR A 21 -0.55 6.25 -0.09
C TYR A 21 0.17 5.28 -1.03
N GLN A 22 1.34 5.71 -1.52
CA GLN A 22 2.32 4.86 -2.17
C GLN A 22 3.44 4.56 -1.19
N LEU A 23 3.77 3.27 -1.07
CA LEU A 23 4.81 2.75 -0.19
C LEU A 23 5.97 2.28 -1.06
N LEU A 24 7.10 3.01 -1.00
CA LEU A 24 8.33 2.63 -1.70
C LEU A 24 9.32 2.07 -0.68
N VAL A 25 9.72 0.82 -0.91
CA VAL A 25 10.64 0.06 -0.05
C VAL A 25 11.70 -0.62 -0.91
N SER A 26 12.85 -0.96 -0.30
CA SER A 26 13.85 -1.76 -0.99
C SER A 26 13.29 -3.13 -1.36
N ARG A 27 13.75 -3.69 -2.49
CA ARG A 27 13.17 -4.91 -3.09
C ARG A 27 13.18 -6.10 -2.15
N GLU A 28 14.26 -6.26 -1.37
CA GLU A 28 14.46 -7.33 -0.41
C GLU A 28 13.41 -7.38 0.71
N TYR A 29 12.68 -6.27 0.92
CA TYR A 29 11.64 -6.17 1.94
C TYR A 29 10.22 -6.17 1.38
N GLY A 30 10.05 -6.23 0.05
CA GLY A 30 8.74 -6.07 -0.59
C GLY A 30 7.68 -7.02 -0.07
N GLU A 31 8.00 -8.32 0.00
CA GLU A 31 7.10 -9.36 0.50
C GLU A 31 6.78 -9.17 2.00
N SER A 32 7.79 -8.94 2.83
CA SER A 32 7.60 -8.75 4.27
C SER A 32 6.72 -7.52 4.58
N VAL A 33 6.91 -6.42 3.84
CA VAL A 33 6.08 -5.22 3.98
C VAL A 33 4.66 -5.47 3.49
N TRP A 34 4.50 -6.18 2.36
CA TRP A 34 3.19 -6.56 1.82
C TRP A 34 2.37 -7.37 2.82
N GLU A 35 2.94 -8.45 3.36
CA GLU A 35 2.29 -9.28 4.36
C GLU A 35 1.95 -8.49 5.64
N SER A 36 2.85 -7.60 6.07
CA SER A 36 2.60 -6.75 7.24
C SER A 36 1.42 -5.79 7.04
N VAL A 37 1.28 -5.22 5.83
CA VAL A 37 0.16 -4.33 5.48
C VAL A 37 -1.14 -5.11 5.39
N LEU A 38 -1.15 -6.28 4.74
CA LEU A 38 -2.34 -7.13 4.68
C LEU A 38 -2.79 -7.59 6.07
N HIS A 39 -1.84 -8.03 6.90
CA HIS A 39 -2.12 -8.44 8.27
C HIS A 39 -2.74 -7.33 9.10
N ALA A 40 -2.15 -6.12 9.08
CA ALA A 40 -2.71 -4.96 9.77
C ALA A 40 -4.07 -4.52 9.19
N GLY A 41 -4.29 -4.71 7.89
CA GLY A 41 -5.53 -4.37 7.20
C GLY A 41 -6.68 -5.35 7.43
N HIS A 42 -6.42 -6.54 7.99
CA HIS A 42 -7.42 -7.59 8.15
C HIS A 42 -8.65 -7.15 8.96
N GLU A 43 -8.45 -6.36 10.04
CA GLU A 43 -9.56 -5.83 10.85
C GLU A 43 -10.43 -4.81 10.10
N PHE A 44 -9.92 -4.24 9.01
CA PHE A 44 -10.60 -3.28 8.15
C PHE A 44 -11.15 -3.91 6.86
N HIS A 45 -11.11 -5.24 6.74
CA HIS A 45 -11.47 -5.97 5.51
C HIS A 45 -10.68 -5.50 4.28
N LEU A 46 -9.40 -5.19 4.48
CA LEU A 46 -8.51 -4.81 3.39
C LEU A 46 -8.28 -6.00 2.47
N GLU A 47 -8.49 -5.78 1.17
CA GLU A 47 -8.31 -6.79 0.12
C GLU A 47 -7.37 -6.24 -0.98
N PRO A 48 -6.48 -7.08 -1.54
CA PRO A 48 -5.66 -6.68 -2.67
C PRO A 48 -6.51 -6.54 -3.95
N PHE A 49 -6.15 -5.58 -4.80
CA PHE A 49 -6.78 -5.39 -6.09
C PHE A 49 -5.77 -5.26 -7.23
N GLY A 50 -6.20 -5.65 -8.42
CA GLY A 50 -5.37 -5.66 -9.62
C GLY A 50 -5.38 -4.34 -10.40
N LEU A 51 -4.62 -4.33 -11.50
CA LEU A 51 -4.42 -3.15 -12.33
C LEU A 51 -5.72 -2.57 -12.92
N GLN A 52 -6.69 -3.42 -13.27
CA GLN A 52 -7.97 -2.97 -13.84
C GLN A 52 -8.75 -2.08 -12.86
N ALA A 53 -8.90 -2.53 -11.61
CA ALA A 53 -9.55 -1.74 -10.58
C ALA A 53 -8.76 -0.44 -10.30
N HIS A 54 -7.43 -0.50 -10.31
CA HIS A 54 -6.58 0.68 -10.16
C HIS A 54 -6.82 1.74 -11.25
N GLN A 55 -7.00 1.32 -12.49
CA GLN A 55 -7.30 2.22 -13.61
C GLN A 55 -8.65 2.91 -13.44
N LEU A 56 -9.66 2.19 -12.96
CA LEU A 56 -10.98 2.75 -12.67
C LEU A 56 -10.94 3.79 -11.54
N LEU A 57 -10.08 3.59 -10.52
CA LEU A 57 -9.92 4.52 -9.40
C LEU A 57 -9.07 5.76 -9.75
N LYS A 58 -8.30 5.70 -10.84
CA LYS A 58 -7.50 6.82 -11.35
C LYS A 58 -8.27 7.74 -12.30
N ALA A 59 -9.31 7.23 -12.95
CA ALA A 59 -10.17 7.97 -13.87
C ALA A 59 -11.07 8.95 -13.11
#